data_AF-A0A9D6LZS3-F1
#
_entry.id   AF-A0A9D6LZS3-F1
#
_cell.length_a   1.000
_cell.length_b   1.000
_cell.length_c   1.000
_cell.angle_alpha   90.00
_cell.angle_beta   90.00
_cell.angle_gamma   90.00
#
_symmetry.space_group_name_H-M   'P 1'
#
loop_
_entity.id
_entity.type
_entity.pdbx_description
1 polymer ?
#
loop_
_entity_poly.entity_id
_entity_poly.type
_entity_poly.pdbx_seq_one_letter_code
_entity_poly.pdbx_strand_id
1 'polypeptide(L)'
;MRSRFFLCASVFFFAACSPPIITPTESFPTEKPITPPQTISAFLTPRATLFPTLAPTLSPTPPTPITAHPRLYFSANDLTRVRAWAVATNPAYQNIAALAAKMKSEMDAGRVPTQDSGDPELASPFITESYAETFAFLSLIENDPNTRADYARRARALLMFAINRAAQGAAAGSPFRDPKFSISARSFEYADAFALTVDWIYPTLSADEKTQIRKVFLRWISENLNANLASVYEHPQPNGVINSPALTDSTFKIRWATSARFANHLRNIGLMALALDARDDVDGLLRGYLKNATGAWLYVLDYALRYEIRGGLAAEGMDYGTEQLGAVAQFLFALNT
;
A
#
# COMPACT_ATOMS: atom_id res chain seq x y z
N MET A 1 8.26 -27.09 -4.76
CA MET A 1 8.43 -25.81 -5.50
C MET A 1 9.15 -24.82 -4.58
N ARG A 2 10.35 -24.37 -4.97
CA ARG A 2 11.18 -23.45 -4.18
C ARG A 2 10.64 -22.02 -4.37
N SER A 3 9.91 -21.50 -3.38
CA SER A 3 9.51 -20.09 -3.33
C SER A 3 10.75 -19.25 -3.02
N ARG A 4 11.19 -18.46 -4.01
CA ARG A 4 12.26 -17.46 -3.89
C ARG A 4 11.61 -16.10 -3.62
N PHE A 5 12.07 -15.45 -2.57
CA PHE A 5 12.11 -14.00 -2.32
C PHE A 5 10.93 -13.15 -2.82
N PHE A 6 10.03 -12.82 -1.90
CA PHE A 6 9.32 -11.55 -1.82
C PHE A 6 9.39 -11.11 -0.34
N LEU A 7 10.34 -10.24 -0.01
CA LEU A 7 10.41 -9.58 1.31
C LEU A 7 10.16 -8.09 1.06
N CYS A 8 9.23 -7.48 1.81
CA CYS A 8 8.78 -6.07 1.77
C CYS A 8 9.58 -5.15 0.84
N ALA A 9 9.07 -4.94 -0.38
CA ALA A 9 9.58 -3.92 -1.28
C ALA A 9 9.52 -2.51 -0.65
N SER A 10 8.57 -2.27 0.29
CA SER A 10 8.41 -1.00 1.00
C SER A 10 9.66 -0.58 1.79
N VAL A 11 10.40 -1.54 2.37
CA VAL A 11 11.63 -1.24 3.16
C VAL A 11 12.88 -1.21 2.27
N PHE A 12 12.90 -1.96 1.16
CA PHE A 12 14.08 -2.08 0.29
C PHE A 12 14.20 -1.00 -0.79
N PHE A 13 13.09 -0.43 -1.27
CA PHE A 13 13.13 0.56 -2.36
C PHE A 13 13.84 1.86 -1.94
N PHE A 14 13.80 2.23 -0.66
CA PHE A 14 14.30 3.52 -0.18
C PHE A 14 15.79 3.57 0.18
N ALA A 15 16.50 2.43 0.21
CA ALA A 15 17.95 2.46 0.41
C ALA A 15 18.74 2.87 -0.85
N ALA A 16 18.10 2.95 -2.03
CA ALA A 16 18.80 3.03 -3.32
C ALA A 16 18.48 4.27 -4.19
N CYS A 17 17.53 5.14 -3.82
CA CYS A 17 17.11 6.26 -4.69
C CYS A 17 17.24 7.63 -4.00
N SER A 18 18.45 8.17 -4.03
CA SER A 18 18.66 9.63 -4.06
C SER A 18 19.44 9.96 -5.34
N PRO A 19 18.80 10.45 -6.42
CA PRO A 19 19.53 10.90 -7.59
C PRO A 19 20.23 12.25 -7.30
N PRO A 20 21.43 12.49 -7.86
CA PRO A 20 22.09 13.79 -7.79
C PRO A 20 21.30 14.81 -8.63
N ILE A 21 21.25 16.05 -8.14
CA ILE A 21 20.67 17.20 -8.85
C ILE A 21 21.55 17.49 -10.07
N ILE A 22 21.05 17.22 -11.27
CA ILE A 22 21.65 17.66 -12.54
C ILE A 22 20.86 18.87 -13.04
N THR A 23 21.51 20.04 -13.06
CA THR A 23 21.00 21.24 -13.73
C THR A 23 21.06 21.06 -15.25
N PRO A 24 19.98 21.30 -16.01
CA PRO A 24 19.99 21.09 -17.45
C PRO A 24 20.56 22.33 -18.15
N THR A 25 21.70 22.16 -18.79
CA THR A 25 22.19 23.09 -19.83
C THR A 25 22.63 22.25 -21.01
N GLU A 26 21.68 21.84 -21.86
CA GLU A 26 21.98 21.43 -23.23
C GLU A 26 20.73 21.55 -24.10
N SER A 27 20.85 22.33 -25.18
CA SER A 27 19.83 22.54 -26.19
C SER A 27 19.84 21.39 -27.19
N PHE A 28 18.69 20.75 -27.42
CA PHE A 28 18.54 19.69 -28.43
C PHE A 28 18.60 20.25 -29.86
N PRO A 29 19.25 19.57 -30.81
CA PRO A 29 19.23 19.93 -32.22
C PRO A 29 17.90 19.53 -32.88
N THR A 30 17.46 20.35 -33.82
CA THR A 30 16.22 20.20 -34.59
C THR A 30 16.24 18.95 -35.46
N GLU A 31 15.30 18.04 -35.24
CA GLU A 31 15.16 16.78 -35.97
C GLU A 31 14.55 17.01 -37.37
N LYS A 32 15.08 16.31 -38.37
CA LYS A 32 14.64 16.36 -39.78
C LYS A 32 13.39 15.48 -39.98
N PRO A 33 12.47 15.81 -40.90
CA PRO A 33 11.25 15.03 -41.12
C PRO A 33 11.57 13.64 -41.70
N ILE A 34 11.05 12.59 -41.07
CA ILE A 34 11.13 11.20 -41.54
C ILE A 34 9.85 10.89 -42.35
N THR A 35 10.04 10.38 -43.57
CA THR A 35 8.98 9.94 -44.50
C THR A 35 8.25 8.70 -43.97
N PRO A 36 6.91 8.60 -44.08
CA PRO A 36 6.17 7.45 -43.54
C PRO A 36 6.42 6.16 -44.34
N PRO A 37 6.55 4.99 -43.69
CA PRO A 37 6.63 3.72 -44.39
C PRO A 37 5.26 3.24 -44.89
N GLN A 38 5.31 2.52 -46.01
CA GLN A 38 4.15 2.04 -46.76
C GLN A 38 3.32 0.98 -46.03
N THR A 39 2.02 1.05 -46.25
CA THR A 39 0.97 0.12 -45.83
C THR A 39 1.24 -1.31 -46.30
N ILE A 40 1.47 -2.22 -45.36
CA ILE A 40 1.37 -3.66 -45.59
C ILE A 40 -0.02 -4.11 -45.13
N SER A 41 -0.93 -4.32 -46.08
CA SER A 41 -2.18 -5.05 -45.84
C SER A 41 -1.90 -6.55 -45.92
N ALA A 42 -1.81 -7.20 -44.76
CA ALA A 42 -1.86 -8.64 -44.65
C ALA A 42 -3.12 -9.05 -43.87
N PHE A 43 -3.97 -9.82 -44.54
CA PHE A 43 -5.17 -10.44 -43.96
C PHE A 43 -4.78 -11.33 -42.78
N LEU A 44 -5.13 -10.92 -41.56
CA LEU A 44 -5.19 -11.80 -40.41
C LEU A 44 -6.66 -12.17 -40.17
N THR A 45 -7.05 -13.36 -40.63
CA THR A 45 -8.25 -14.03 -40.11
C THR A 45 -7.98 -14.42 -38.65
N PRO A 46 -8.80 -13.98 -37.68
CA PRO A 46 -8.62 -14.37 -36.29
C PRO A 46 -8.98 -15.84 -36.14
N ARG A 47 -7.97 -16.72 -36.05
CA ARG A 47 -8.15 -18.09 -35.59
C ARG A 47 -8.36 -18.03 -34.08
N ALA A 48 -9.62 -18.14 -33.64
CA ALA A 48 -9.97 -18.32 -32.24
C ALA A 48 -9.39 -19.66 -31.75
N THR A 49 -8.16 -19.65 -31.24
CA THR A 49 -7.66 -20.72 -30.39
C THR A 49 -8.43 -20.66 -29.08
N LEU A 50 -9.36 -21.60 -28.93
CA LEU A 50 -9.99 -21.94 -27.66
C LEU A 50 -8.88 -22.30 -26.66
N PHE A 51 -8.49 -21.35 -25.82
CA PHE A 51 -7.77 -21.69 -24.61
C PHE A 51 -8.74 -22.47 -23.71
N PRO A 52 -8.36 -23.64 -23.18
CA PRO A 52 -9.17 -24.29 -22.17
C PRO A 52 -9.32 -23.31 -21.00
N THR A 53 -10.56 -22.87 -20.77
CA THR A 53 -10.92 -22.11 -19.58
C THR A 53 -10.73 -23.05 -18.40
N LEU A 54 -9.54 -23.06 -17.81
CA LEU A 54 -9.34 -23.53 -16.45
C LEU A 54 -10.07 -22.54 -15.56
N ALA A 55 -11.39 -22.70 -15.45
CA ALA A 55 -12.14 -22.07 -14.38
C ALA A 55 -11.55 -22.62 -13.08
N PRO A 56 -10.93 -21.79 -12.22
CA PRO A 56 -10.48 -22.27 -10.93
C PRO A 56 -11.68 -22.88 -10.23
N THR A 57 -11.55 -24.13 -9.79
CA THR A 57 -12.57 -24.76 -8.94
C THR A 57 -12.61 -23.97 -7.64
N LEU A 58 -13.55 -23.03 -7.56
CA LEU A 58 -13.81 -22.27 -6.35
C LEU A 58 -14.12 -23.28 -5.25
N SER A 59 -13.27 -23.36 -4.24
CA SER A 59 -13.57 -24.13 -3.05
C SER A 59 -14.86 -23.57 -2.45
N PRO A 60 -15.92 -24.39 -2.25
CA PRO A 60 -17.23 -23.90 -1.85
C PRO A 60 -17.28 -23.42 -0.39
N THR A 61 -16.24 -23.71 0.40
CA THR A 61 -16.13 -23.24 1.78
C THR A 61 -15.38 -21.91 1.79
N PRO A 62 -16.01 -20.81 2.25
CA PRO A 62 -15.30 -19.57 2.50
C PRO A 62 -14.12 -19.83 3.45
N PRO A 63 -12.92 -19.28 3.19
CA PRO A 63 -11.80 -19.44 4.11
C PRO A 63 -12.20 -18.91 5.49
N THR A 64 -11.81 -19.63 6.54
CA THR A 64 -12.05 -19.19 7.92
C THR A 64 -11.12 -18.01 8.21
N PRO A 65 -11.65 -16.84 8.64
CA PRO A 65 -10.82 -15.69 8.94
C PRO A 65 -9.79 -16.00 10.05
N ILE A 66 -8.52 -15.70 9.80
CA ILE A 66 -7.47 -15.80 10.81
C ILE A 66 -7.66 -14.66 11.82
N THR A 67 -7.71 -15.00 13.11
CA THR A 67 -7.84 -14.03 14.21
C THR A 67 -6.52 -13.73 14.91
N ALA A 68 -5.46 -14.48 14.61
CA ALA A 68 -4.14 -14.22 15.13
C ALA A 68 -3.44 -13.12 14.32
N HIS A 69 -2.66 -12.29 15.01
CA HIS A 69 -1.76 -11.31 14.42
C HIS A 69 -0.31 -11.77 14.58
N PRO A 70 0.60 -11.44 13.64
CA PRO A 70 0.33 -10.74 12.38
C PRO A 70 -0.44 -11.61 11.38
N ARG A 71 -1.16 -10.96 10.46
CA ARG A 71 -1.90 -11.58 9.35
C ARG A 71 -1.87 -10.76 8.06
N LEU A 72 -1.20 -9.62 8.04
CA LEU A 72 -0.91 -8.90 6.81
C LEU A 72 0.52 -9.25 6.38
N TYR A 73 0.63 -9.84 5.19
CA TYR A 73 1.85 -10.30 4.51
C TYR A 73 2.55 -11.53 5.10
N PHE A 74 2.36 -11.81 6.38
CA PHE A 74 2.78 -13.07 6.99
C PHE A 74 1.88 -13.41 8.16
N SER A 75 1.73 -14.70 8.41
CA SER A 75 0.95 -15.20 9.54
C SER A 75 1.82 -15.37 10.78
N ALA A 76 1.19 -15.52 11.95
CA ALA A 76 1.89 -15.94 13.16
C ALA A 76 2.72 -17.23 12.97
N ASN A 77 2.27 -18.16 12.10
CA ASN A 77 2.96 -19.41 11.80
C ASN A 77 4.26 -19.19 11.01
N ASP A 78 4.39 -18.07 10.29
CA ASP A 78 5.58 -17.73 9.52
C ASP A 78 6.71 -17.18 10.40
N LEU A 79 6.40 -16.72 11.62
CA LEU A 79 7.36 -15.99 12.46
C LEU A 79 8.62 -16.78 12.76
N THR A 80 8.53 -18.08 13.01
CA THR A 80 9.72 -18.93 13.23
C THR A 80 10.64 -18.91 12.00
N ARG A 81 10.07 -19.02 10.80
CA ARG A 81 10.82 -19.00 9.54
C ARG A 81 11.42 -17.62 9.26
N VAL A 82 10.66 -16.55 9.46
CA VAL A 82 11.13 -15.19 9.19
C VAL A 82 12.21 -14.77 10.21
N ARG A 83 12.08 -15.14 11.50
CA ARG A 83 13.11 -14.92 12.52
C ARG A 83 14.42 -15.65 12.22
N ALA A 84 14.36 -16.83 11.61
CA ALA A 84 15.57 -17.55 11.19
C ALA A 84 16.40 -16.77 10.15
N TRP A 85 15.82 -15.77 9.49
CA TRP A 85 16.54 -14.87 8.58
C TRP A 85 17.17 -13.66 9.27
N ALA A 86 16.81 -13.38 10.53
CA ALA A 86 17.33 -12.27 11.32
C ALA A 86 18.71 -12.60 11.91
N VAL A 87 19.65 -12.97 11.04
CA VAL A 87 20.99 -13.43 11.41
C VAL A 87 22.07 -12.58 10.76
N ALA A 88 23.22 -12.46 11.42
CA ALA A 88 24.33 -11.64 10.96
C ALA A 88 24.89 -12.07 9.59
N THR A 89 24.65 -13.29 9.13
CA THR A 89 25.09 -13.75 7.79
C THR A 89 24.13 -13.37 6.66
N ASN A 90 22.96 -12.83 6.97
CA ASN A 90 22.00 -12.37 5.97
C ASN A 90 22.22 -10.87 5.68
N PRO A 91 22.76 -10.48 4.50
CA PRO A 91 23.04 -9.08 4.19
C PRO A 91 21.77 -8.22 4.15
N ALA A 92 20.63 -8.80 3.77
CA ALA A 92 19.34 -8.10 3.81
C ALA A 92 18.98 -7.70 5.24
N TYR A 93 19.20 -8.59 6.20
CA TYR A 93 18.96 -8.30 7.62
C TYR A 93 19.94 -7.27 8.16
N GLN A 94 21.23 -7.37 7.82
CA GLN A 94 22.25 -6.39 8.25
C GLN A 94 21.87 -4.96 7.85
N ASN A 95 21.37 -4.76 6.62
CA ASN A 95 20.94 -3.44 6.15
C ASN A 95 19.74 -2.91 6.94
N ILE A 96 18.74 -3.75 7.21
CA ILE A 96 17.56 -3.37 8.01
C ILE A 96 17.98 -3.07 9.45
N ALA A 97 18.86 -3.88 10.04
CA ALA A 97 19.36 -3.66 11.39
C ALA A 97 20.16 -2.34 11.51
N ALA A 98 20.99 -2.02 10.51
CA ALA A 98 21.71 -0.75 10.46
C ALA A 98 20.76 0.45 10.32
N LEU A 99 19.75 0.34 9.45
CA LEU A 99 18.69 1.35 9.31
C LEU A 99 17.95 1.56 10.64
N ALA A 100 17.58 0.48 11.32
CA ALA A 100 16.89 0.52 12.60
C ALA A 100 17.72 1.15 13.71
N ALA A 101 19.03 0.88 13.75
CA ALA A 101 19.94 1.52 14.69
C ALA A 101 20.00 3.04 14.46
N LYS A 102 20.07 3.49 13.19
CA LYS A 102 19.97 4.91 12.83
C LYS A 102 18.64 5.51 13.26
N MET A 103 17.52 4.87 12.90
CA MET A 103 16.18 5.33 13.23
C MET A 103 15.96 5.43 14.74
N LYS A 104 16.48 4.47 15.50
CA LYS A 104 16.44 4.47 16.97
C LYS A 104 17.21 5.65 17.54
N SER A 105 18.43 5.90 17.07
CA SER A 105 19.23 7.06 17.45
C SER A 105 18.52 8.39 17.15
N GLU A 106 17.86 8.50 16.00
CA GLU A 106 17.10 9.70 15.63
C GLU A 106 15.85 9.91 16.49
N MET A 107 15.15 8.83 16.84
CA MET A 107 14.03 8.88 17.78
C MET A 107 14.51 9.25 19.19
N ASP A 108 15.62 8.67 19.66
CA ASP A 108 16.22 8.95 20.97
C ASP A 108 16.74 10.40 21.07
N ALA A 109 17.20 10.96 19.95
CA ALA A 109 17.55 12.37 19.82
C ALA A 109 16.32 13.30 19.69
N GLY A 110 15.09 12.77 19.76
CA GLY A 110 13.86 13.53 19.69
C GLY A 110 13.53 14.08 18.29
N ARG A 111 14.20 13.60 17.23
CA ARG A 111 13.95 14.05 15.85
C ARG A 111 12.63 13.50 15.32
N VAL A 112 12.37 12.21 15.53
CA VAL A 112 11.10 11.58 15.17
C VAL A 112 10.29 11.34 16.44
N PRO A 113 9.02 11.76 16.51
CA PRO A 113 8.21 12.33 15.43
C PRO A 113 8.23 13.87 15.33
N THR A 114 9.02 14.57 16.14
CA THR A 114 8.99 16.04 16.28
C THR A 114 9.24 16.81 14.97
N GLN A 115 10.11 16.30 14.10
CA GLN A 115 10.51 16.92 12.84
C GLN A 115 9.73 16.39 11.63
N ASP A 116 8.76 15.52 11.84
CA ASP A 116 7.78 15.21 10.81
C ASP A 116 6.74 16.33 10.76
N SER A 117 6.68 17.03 9.63
CA SER A 117 5.69 18.08 9.41
C SER A 117 4.27 17.52 9.34
N GLY A 118 4.10 16.22 9.10
CA GLY A 118 2.80 15.61 8.79
C GLY A 118 2.13 16.22 7.56
N ASP A 119 2.95 16.84 6.69
CA ASP A 119 2.50 17.47 5.45
C ASP A 119 2.07 16.39 4.44
N PRO A 120 0.94 16.59 3.74
CA PRO A 120 0.39 15.59 2.81
C PRO A 120 1.18 15.43 1.51
N GLU A 121 1.99 16.41 1.11
CA GLU A 121 2.66 16.49 -0.20
C GLU A 121 4.21 16.43 -0.09
N LEU A 122 4.78 16.83 1.04
CA LEU A 122 6.23 16.94 1.18
C LEU A 122 6.84 15.67 1.78
N ALA A 123 7.82 15.12 1.06
CA ALA A 123 8.76 14.16 1.61
C ALA A 123 9.61 14.85 2.70
N SER A 124 9.65 14.24 3.88
CA SER A 124 10.50 14.62 5.00
C SER A 124 11.51 13.49 5.24
N PRO A 125 12.75 13.75 5.66
CA PRO A 125 13.65 12.68 6.09
C PRO A 125 13.15 11.95 7.36
N PHE A 126 12.08 12.45 8.00
CA PHE A 126 11.61 12.01 9.32
C PHE A 126 10.15 11.49 9.36
N ILE A 127 9.57 11.07 8.24
CA ILE A 127 8.98 9.72 8.10
C ILE A 127 8.23 9.05 9.28
N THR A 128 7.30 9.66 10.03
CA THR A 128 6.77 9.01 11.27
C THR A 128 6.26 7.59 11.03
N GLU A 129 5.45 7.37 9.99
CA GLU A 129 4.90 6.06 9.66
C GLU A 129 5.96 5.06 9.18
N SER A 130 6.98 5.47 8.42
CA SER A 130 8.06 4.58 7.98
C SER A 130 8.91 4.09 9.15
N TYR A 131 9.15 4.95 10.15
CA TYR A 131 9.84 4.55 11.39
C TYR A 131 8.96 3.59 12.19
N ALA A 132 7.65 3.87 12.29
CA ALA A 132 6.71 3.02 12.99
C ALA A 132 6.65 1.61 12.39
N GLU A 133 6.55 1.50 11.05
CA GLU A 133 6.52 0.22 10.33
C GLU A 133 7.83 -0.54 10.48
N THR A 134 8.98 0.13 10.32
CA THR A 134 10.30 -0.50 10.46
C THR A 134 10.47 -1.10 11.85
N PHE A 135 10.12 -0.35 12.89
CA PHE A 135 10.14 -0.88 14.26
C PHE A 135 9.10 -1.98 14.47
N ALA A 136 7.89 -1.86 13.91
CA ALA A 136 6.89 -2.91 14.01
C ALA A 136 7.37 -4.23 13.40
N PHE A 137 7.99 -4.18 12.21
CA PHE A 137 8.57 -5.36 11.57
C PHE A 137 9.67 -6.00 12.42
N LEU A 138 10.60 -5.19 12.94
CA LEU A 138 11.69 -5.70 13.79
C LEU A 138 11.21 -6.25 15.13
N SER A 139 10.11 -5.72 15.65
CA SER A 139 9.45 -6.28 16.84
C SER A 139 8.97 -7.72 16.64
N LEU A 140 8.76 -8.12 15.38
CA LEU A 140 8.39 -9.49 15.03
C LEU A 140 9.61 -10.38 14.82
N ILE A 141 10.64 -9.89 14.12
CA ILE A 141 11.71 -10.73 13.57
C ILE A 141 13.01 -10.77 14.38
N GLU A 142 13.25 -9.79 15.25
CA GLU A 142 14.47 -9.74 16.06
C GLU A 142 14.56 -10.95 17.00
N ASN A 143 15.76 -11.50 17.18
CA ASN A 143 15.94 -12.73 17.96
C ASN A 143 15.92 -12.47 19.47
N ASP A 144 16.49 -11.34 19.91
CA ASP A 144 16.46 -10.94 21.32
C ASP A 144 15.06 -10.43 21.72
N PRO A 145 14.39 -11.09 22.70
CA PRO A 145 13.03 -10.70 23.11
C PRO A 145 12.96 -9.29 23.72
N ASN A 146 14.01 -8.81 24.39
CA ASN A 146 14.01 -7.47 24.97
C ASN A 146 14.09 -6.39 23.89
N THR A 147 14.92 -6.63 22.88
CA THR A 147 15.05 -5.76 21.70
C THR A 147 13.76 -5.76 20.89
N ARG A 148 13.08 -6.90 20.72
CA ARG A 148 11.74 -6.97 20.13
C ARG A 148 10.74 -6.11 20.89
N ALA A 149 10.70 -6.23 22.22
CA ALA A 149 9.81 -5.44 23.05
C ALA A 149 10.12 -3.93 22.96
N ASP A 150 11.38 -3.54 22.82
CA ASP A 150 11.76 -2.14 22.59
C ASP A 150 11.23 -1.62 21.25
N TYR A 151 11.42 -2.36 20.17
CA TYR A 151 10.88 -2.00 18.87
C TYR A 151 9.35 -1.89 18.88
N ALA A 152 8.65 -2.83 19.53
CA ALA A 152 7.19 -2.75 19.64
C ALA A 152 6.72 -1.47 20.36
N ARG A 153 7.40 -1.09 21.46
CA ARG A 153 7.10 0.16 22.18
C ARG A 153 7.32 1.40 21.32
N ARG A 154 8.40 1.44 20.53
CA ARG A 154 8.73 2.56 19.64
C ARG A 154 7.71 2.69 18.51
N ALA A 155 7.38 1.57 17.87
CA ALA A 155 6.34 1.50 16.85
C ALA A 155 4.99 2.02 17.40
N ARG A 156 4.57 1.55 18.58
CA ARG A 156 3.34 2.00 19.24
C ARG A 156 3.35 3.50 19.52
N ALA A 157 4.46 4.04 20.02
CA ALA A 157 4.58 5.47 20.32
C ALA A 157 4.43 6.34 19.06
N LEU A 158 5.06 5.94 17.95
CA LEU A 158 5.00 6.67 16.68
C LEU A 158 3.63 6.53 15.98
N LEU A 159 3.08 5.32 15.94
CA LEU A 159 1.72 5.07 15.46
C LEU A 159 0.72 5.95 16.20
N MET A 160 0.73 5.90 17.54
CA MET A 160 -0.22 6.65 18.33
C MET A 160 0.02 8.15 18.29
N PHE A 161 1.24 8.63 18.05
CA PHE A 161 1.48 10.05 17.80
C PHE A 161 0.68 10.58 16.60
N ALA A 162 0.70 9.84 15.48
CA ALA A 162 -0.04 10.20 14.27
C ALA A 162 -1.56 9.99 14.45
N ILE A 163 -1.97 8.84 14.99
CA ILE A 163 -3.39 8.53 15.24
C ILE A 163 -4.03 9.51 16.23
N ASN A 164 -3.31 9.96 17.28
CA ASN A 164 -3.80 10.96 18.23
C ASN A 164 -4.03 12.33 17.60
N ARG A 165 -3.23 12.72 16.60
CA ARG A 165 -3.46 13.94 15.83
C ARG A 165 -4.64 13.78 14.89
N ALA A 166 -4.62 12.71 14.10
CA ALA A 166 -5.67 12.39 13.15
C ALA A 166 -7.06 12.29 13.82
N ALA A 167 -7.14 11.72 15.02
CA ALA A 167 -8.39 11.52 15.76
C ALA A 167 -9.11 12.82 16.17
N GLN A 168 -8.42 13.96 16.12
CA GLN A 168 -8.99 15.30 16.35
C GLN A 168 -9.87 15.78 15.18
N GLY A 169 -10.02 14.97 14.14
CA GLY A 169 -10.81 15.31 12.96
C GLY A 169 -10.00 16.03 11.89
N ALA A 170 -10.59 16.11 10.71
CA ALA A 170 -9.95 16.73 9.55
C ALA A 170 -9.77 18.24 9.76
N ALA A 171 -8.62 18.77 9.36
CA ALA A 171 -8.31 20.20 9.40
C ALA A 171 -7.26 20.52 8.34
N ALA A 172 -7.61 21.33 7.35
CA ALA A 172 -6.70 21.74 6.28
C ALA A 172 -5.46 22.45 6.86
N GLY A 173 -4.29 22.17 6.26
CA GLY A 173 -2.99 22.68 6.69
C GLY A 173 -2.50 22.14 8.04
N SER A 174 -3.23 21.21 8.67
CA SER A 174 -2.84 20.65 9.97
C SER A 174 -2.12 19.30 9.80
N PRO A 175 -0.97 19.09 10.46
CA PRO A 175 -0.20 17.83 10.39
C PRO A 175 -1.07 16.59 10.67
N PHE A 176 -1.02 15.58 9.80
CA PHE A 176 -1.77 14.30 9.90
C PHE A 176 -3.31 14.44 9.87
N ARG A 177 -3.81 15.67 9.69
CA ARG A 177 -5.24 16.02 9.76
C ARG A 177 -5.73 16.66 8.47
N ASP A 178 -4.84 17.15 7.63
CA ASP A 178 -5.20 17.63 6.31
C ASP A 178 -5.95 16.52 5.55
N PRO A 179 -7.13 16.79 4.97
CA PRO A 179 -7.85 15.79 4.17
C PRO A 179 -7.01 15.17 3.04
N LYS A 180 -5.98 15.87 2.57
CA LYS A 180 -5.03 15.35 1.57
C LYS A 180 -4.07 14.31 2.14
N PHE A 181 -3.88 14.23 3.46
CA PHE A 181 -2.91 13.32 4.07
C PHE A 181 -3.18 11.86 3.70
N SER A 182 -4.45 11.46 3.67
CA SER A 182 -4.88 10.10 3.36
C SER A 182 -5.13 9.84 1.87
N ILE A 183 -4.91 10.82 0.99
CA ILE A 183 -5.14 10.67 -0.45
C ILE A 183 -3.96 11.14 -1.33
N SER A 184 -3.00 11.90 -0.80
CA SER A 184 -1.90 12.46 -1.59
C SER A 184 -0.58 11.71 -1.40
N ALA A 185 0.57 12.38 -1.55
CA ALA A 185 1.90 11.77 -1.53
C ALA A 185 2.14 10.86 -0.31
N ARG A 186 1.70 11.25 0.88
CA ARG A 186 1.80 10.38 2.08
C ARG A 186 0.99 9.08 1.94
N SER A 187 -0.20 9.16 1.35
CA SER A 187 -1.06 8.01 1.01
C SER A 187 -0.53 7.19 -0.18
N PHE A 188 0.48 7.68 -0.87
CA PHE A 188 1.09 7.03 -2.01
C PHE A 188 2.36 6.29 -1.57
N GLU A 189 3.30 7.02 -0.98
CA GLU A 189 4.66 6.56 -0.69
C GLU A 189 4.77 5.70 0.56
N TYR A 190 3.90 5.92 1.57
CA TYR A 190 4.07 5.33 2.91
C TYR A 190 2.80 4.70 3.49
N ALA A 191 1.82 4.42 2.64
CA ALA A 191 0.46 4.28 3.14
C ALA A 191 0.06 2.88 3.61
N ASP A 192 0.83 1.87 3.24
CA ASP A 192 0.75 0.55 3.87
C ASP A 192 1.25 0.57 5.33
N ALA A 193 2.19 1.48 5.65
CA ALA A 193 2.86 1.55 6.94
C ALA A 193 1.91 1.58 8.15
N PHE A 194 0.84 2.37 8.12
CA PHE A 194 -0.08 2.46 9.27
C PHE A 194 -0.82 1.15 9.53
N ALA A 195 -1.40 0.53 8.49
CA ALA A 195 -2.15 -0.70 8.63
C ALA A 195 -1.24 -1.88 9.02
N LEU A 196 -0.03 -1.95 8.43
CA LEU A 196 0.96 -2.96 8.76
C LEU A 196 1.50 -2.78 10.18
N THR A 197 1.78 -1.55 10.60
CA THR A 197 2.16 -1.26 11.99
C THR A 197 1.09 -1.77 12.94
N VAL A 198 -0.19 -1.44 12.71
CA VAL A 198 -1.31 -1.92 13.54
C VAL A 198 -1.36 -3.44 13.61
N ASP A 199 -1.27 -4.13 12.47
CA ASP A 199 -1.30 -5.59 12.41
C ASP A 199 -0.12 -6.23 13.15
N TRP A 200 1.08 -5.71 12.98
CA TRP A 200 2.30 -6.32 13.48
C TRP A 200 2.53 -6.10 14.98
N ILE A 201 2.08 -4.95 15.53
CA ILE A 201 2.14 -4.68 16.97
C ILE A 201 0.79 -4.85 17.67
N TYR A 202 -0.19 -5.45 17.01
CA TYR A 202 -1.56 -5.59 17.48
C TYR A 202 -1.71 -6.07 18.95
N PRO A 203 -0.94 -7.08 19.42
CA PRO A 203 -1.03 -7.55 20.80
C PRO A 203 -0.61 -6.52 21.85
N THR A 204 0.11 -5.47 21.45
CA THR A 204 0.60 -4.41 22.35
C THR A 204 -0.35 -3.21 22.47
N LEU A 205 -1.36 -3.15 21.59
CA LEU A 205 -2.34 -2.07 21.56
C LEU A 205 -3.46 -2.31 22.58
N SER A 206 -3.78 -1.29 23.36
CA SER A 206 -4.94 -1.28 24.25
C SER A 206 -6.26 -1.19 23.48
N ALA A 207 -7.38 -1.50 24.15
CA ALA A 207 -8.71 -1.40 23.55
C ALA A 207 -9.06 0.04 23.12
N ASP A 208 -8.67 1.04 23.92
CA ASP A 208 -8.89 2.46 23.60
C ASP A 208 -8.10 2.89 22.37
N GLU A 209 -6.84 2.45 22.27
CA GLU A 209 -6.00 2.71 21.10
C GLU A 209 -6.61 2.09 19.83
N LYS A 210 -7.07 0.83 19.90
CA LYS A 210 -7.74 0.16 18.77
C LYS A 210 -9.02 0.88 18.36
N THR A 211 -9.81 1.35 19.32
CA THR A 211 -11.00 2.16 19.06
C THR A 211 -10.65 3.45 18.32
N GLN A 212 -9.56 4.11 18.72
CA GLN A 212 -9.13 5.34 18.09
C GLN A 212 -8.51 5.13 16.70
N ILE A 213 -7.70 4.07 16.53
CA ILE A 213 -7.18 3.63 15.24
C ILE A 213 -8.34 3.37 14.28
N ARG A 214 -9.35 2.62 14.73
CA ARG A 214 -10.56 2.35 13.94
C ARG A 214 -11.23 3.64 13.47
N LYS A 215 -11.44 4.60 14.38
CA LYS A 215 -12.05 5.90 14.05
C LYS A 215 -11.27 6.63 12.95
N VAL A 216 -9.93 6.64 13.05
CA VAL A 216 -9.07 7.28 12.04
C VAL A 216 -9.09 6.53 10.71
N PHE A 217 -9.01 5.20 10.73
CA PHE A 217 -9.06 4.37 9.53
C PHE A 217 -10.38 4.53 8.77
N LEU A 218 -11.52 4.59 9.45
CA LEU A 218 -12.81 4.87 8.82
C LEU A 218 -12.83 6.23 8.10
N ARG A 219 -12.26 7.27 8.73
CA ARG A 219 -12.16 8.59 8.09
C ARG A 219 -11.25 8.54 6.87
N TRP A 220 -10.05 7.98 7.01
CA TRP A 220 -9.09 7.89 5.91
C TRP A 220 -9.65 7.06 4.75
N ILE A 221 -10.34 5.95 5.01
CA ILE A 221 -11.07 5.21 3.97
C ILE A 221 -12.10 6.11 3.30
N SER A 222 -12.93 6.83 4.06
CA SER A 222 -13.91 7.75 3.49
C SER A 222 -13.27 8.82 2.60
N GLU A 223 -12.08 9.32 2.96
CA GLU A 223 -11.32 10.28 2.16
C GLU A 223 -10.81 9.62 0.86
N ASN A 224 -10.27 8.39 0.92
CA ASN A 224 -9.85 7.61 -0.26
C ASN A 224 -11.02 7.34 -1.22
N LEU A 225 -12.21 7.06 -0.69
CA LEU A 225 -13.43 6.82 -1.50
C LEU A 225 -13.96 8.08 -2.20
N ASN A 226 -13.45 9.26 -1.86
CA ASN A 226 -13.87 10.53 -2.45
C ASN A 226 -12.65 11.34 -2.93
N ALA A 227 -11.53 10.67 -3.21
CA ALA A 227 -10.31 11.31 -3.68
C ALA A 227 -10.54 12.04 -5.01
N ASN A 228 -10.02 13.26 -5.12
CA ASN A 228 -10.13 14.07 -6.33
C ASN A 228 -8.95 15.06 -6.39
N LEU A 229 -7.73 14.52 -6.42
CA LEU A 229 -6.50 15.28 -6.52
C LEU A 229 -6.17 15.62 -7.97
N ALA A 230 -6.06 14.61 -8.84
CA ALA A 230 -5.85 14.82 -10.27
C ALA A 230 -7.16 14.69 -11.07
N SER A 231 -8.13 13.94 -10.58
CA SER A 231 -9.38 13.68 -11.29
C SER A 231 -10.47 13.09 -10.37
N VAL A 232 -11.74 13.36 -10.70
CA VAL A 232 -12.91 12.74 -10.05
C VAL A 232 -13.04 11.23 -10.31
N TYR A 233 -12.17 10.69 -11.19
CA TYR A 233 -12.11 9.28 -11.56
C TYR A 233 -10.95 8.53 -10.87
N GLU A 234 -10.30 9.13 -9.87
CA GLU A 234 -9.28 8.48 -9.03
C GLU A 234 -9.86 7.43 -8.06
N HIS A 235 -11.16 7.20 -8.11
CA HIS A 235 -11.87 6.14 -7.42
C HIS A 235 -13.01 5.57 -8.29
N PRO A 236 -13.52 4.36 -7.97
CA PRO A 236 -14.63 3.77 -8.72
C PRO A 236 -15.89 4.66 -8.71
N GLN A 237 -16.53 4.75 -9.87
CA GLN A 237 -17.77 5.52 -10.07
C GLN A 237 -18.82 4.62 -10.73
N PRO A 238 -20.10 4.65 -10.28
CA PRO A 238 -20.64 5.47 -9.20
C PRO A 238 -20.21 5.00 -7.80
N ASN A 239 -20.05 5.95 -6.87
CA ASN A 239 -19.67 5.63 -5.50
C ASN A 239 -20.67 4.70 -4.80
N GLY A 240 -20.17 3.74 -4.03
CA GLY A 240 -20.97 2.76 -3.30
C GLY A 240 -21.47 1.56 -4.11
N VAL A 241 -21.27 1.56 -5.43
CA VAL A 241 -21.61 0.43 -6.30
C VAL A 241 -20.49 -0.62 -6.25
N ILE A 242 -20.85 -1.90 -6.18
CA ILE A 242 -19.93 -3.04 -6.21
C ILE A 242 -20.43 -4.10 -7.21
N ASN A 243 -19.51 -4.84 -7.83
CA ASN A 243 -19.77 -5.99 -8.72
C ASN A 243 -20.81 -5.69 -9.81
N SER A 244 -20.72 -4.51 -10.44
CA SER A 244 -21.73 -4.02 -11.39
C SER A 244 -21.08 -3.52 -12.68
N PRO A 245 -21.65 -3.84 -13.86
CA PRO A 245 -21.22 -3.26 -15.13
C PRO A 245 -21.28 -1.73 -15.18
N ALA A 246 -22.04 -1.09 -14.29
CA ALA A 246 -22.08 0.37 -14.16
C ALA A 246 -20.70 0.97 -13.80
N LEU A 247 -19.82 0.18 -13.18
CA LEU A 247 -18.45 0.59 -12.84
C LEU A 247 -17.50 0.62 -14.06
N THR A 248 -17.90 -0.01 -15.17
CA THR A 248 -17.10 -0.21 -16.37
C THR A 248 -17.82 0.28 -17.64
N ASP A 249 -18.76 1.21 -17.47
CA ASP A 249 -19.61 1.76 -18.53
C ASP A 249 -18.86 2.71 -19.49
N SER A 250 -17.65 3.14 -19.11
CA SER A 250 -16.87 4.15 -19.80
C SER A 250 -15.40 3.81 -19.80
N THR A 251 -14.83 3.61 -20.98
CA THR A 251 -13.39 3.39 -21.17
C THR A 251 -12.56 4.56 -20.66
N PHE A 252 -13.09 5.79 -20.72
CA PHE A 252 -12.43 6.98 -20.15
C PHE A 252 -12.27 6.86 -18.63
N LYS A 253 -13.32 6.46 -17.90
CA LYS A 253 -13.25 6.24 -16.44
C LYS A 253 -12.29 5.10 -16.11
N ILE A 254 -12.37 3.99 -16.84
CA ILE A 254 -11.56 2.78 -16.60
C ILE A 254 -10.07 3.07 -16.72
N ARG A 255 -9.64 3.94 -17.64
CA ARG A 255 -8.21 4.26 -17.80
C ARG A 255 -7.60 4.90 -16.55
N TRP A 256 -8.38 5.67 -15.78
CA TRP A 256 -7.93 6.23 -14.51
C TRP A 256 -7.66 5.17 -13.43
N ALA A 257 -8.33 4.00 -13.51
CA ALA A 257 -8.05 2.89 -12.60
C ALA A 257 -6.65 2.29 -12.78
N THR A 258 -5.97 2.66 -13.87
CA THR A 258 -4.59 2.27 -14.13
C THR A 258 -3.56 3.24 -13.57
N SER A 259 -4.00 4.29 -12.88
CA SER A 259 -3.09 5.18 -12.16
C SER A 259 -2.55 4.52 -10.89
N ALA A 260 -1.32 4.87 -10.54
CA ALA A 260 -0.69 4.44 -9.31
C ALA A 260 -1.45 4.95 -8.08
N ARG A 261 -2.07 6.14 -8.14
CA ARG A 261 -2.94 6.64 -7.05
C ARG A 261 -4.14 5.75 -6.80
N PHE A 262 -4.86 5.35 -7.86
CA PHE A 262 -6.02 4.45 -7.74
C PHE A 262 -5.62 3.12 -7.07
N ALA A 263 -4.51 2.52 -7.49
CA ALA A 263 -4.01 1.29 -6.91
C ALA A 263 -3.55 1.43 -5.45
N ASN A 264 -2.93 2.57 -5.10
CA ASN A 264 -2.55 2.85 -3.72
C ASN A 264 -3.77 3.06 -2.82
N HIS A 265 -4.81 3.77 -3.28
CA HIS A 265 -6.07 3.89 -2.53
C HIS A 265 -6.75 2.54 -2.32
N LEU A 266 -6.80 1.70 -3.36
CA LEU A 266 -7.25 0.31 -3.24
C LEU A 266 -6.50 -0.43 -2.13
N ARG A 267 -5.17 -0.40 -2.16
CA ARG A 267 -4.33 -1.03 -1.14
C ARG A 267 -4.65 -0.50 0.26
N ASN A 268 -4.70 0.82 0.42
CA ASN A 268 -4.88 1.45 1.72
C ASN A 268 -6.24 1.08 2.33
N ILE A 269 -7.31 1.16 1.53
CA ILE A 269 -8.66 0.74 1.94
C ILE A 269 -8.65 -0.73 2.35
N GLY A 270 -8.04 -1.58 1.53
CA GLY A 270 -7.95 -3.02 1.78
C GLY A 270 -7.20 -3.36 3.07
N LEU A 271 -6.00 -2.81 3.25
CA LEU A 271 -5.16 -3.09 4.42
C LEU A 271 -5.81 -2.53 5.71
N MET A 272 -6.35 -1.30 5.68
CA MET A 272 -7.07 -0.74 6.83
C MET A 272 -8.29 -1.59 7.20
N ALA A 273 -9.04 -2.11 6.22
CA ALA A 273 -10.19 -2.98 6.45
C ALA A 273 -9.83 -4.35 7.08
N LEU A 274 -8.58 -4.80 6.93
CA LEU A 274 -8.08 -6.09 7.42
C LEU A 274 -7.29 -5.99 8.74
N ALA A 275 -6.86 -4.78 9.13
CA ALA A 275 -5.92 -4.58 10.23
C ALA A 275 -6.49 -4.82 11.64
N LEU A 276 -7.81 -4.82 11.84
CA LEU A 276 -8.44 -5.01 13.17
C LEU A 276 -9.24 -6.32 13.29
N ASP A 277 -9.17 -6.95 14.47
CA ASP A 277 -10.04 -8.07 14.83
C ASP A 277 -11.52 -7.67 14.86
N ALA A 278 -12.39 -8.67 14.71
CA ALA A 278 -13.84 -8.46 14.66
C ALA A 278 -14.39 -7.77 15.91
N ARG A 279 -13.86 -8.12 17.08
CA ARG A 279 -14.27 -7.53 18.36
C ARG A 279 -13.90 -6.06 18.50
N ASP A 280 -12.86 -5.63 17.77
CA ASP A 280 -12.34 -4.27 17.81
C ASP A 280 -12.93 -3.40 16.66
N ASP A 281 -13.77 -4.01 15.79
CA ASP A 281 -14.63 -3.37 14.79
C ASP A 281 -16.11 -3.65 15.11
N VAL A 282 -16.58 -3.05 16.21
CA VAL A 282 -17.83 -3.42 16.91
C VAL A 282 -19.12 -3.42 16.08
N ASP A 283 -19.17 -2.69 14.97
CA ASP A 283 -20.31 -2.60 14.06
C ASP A 283 -20.02 -3.23 12.67
N GLY A 284 -18.81 -3.78 12.49
CA GLY A 284 -18.34 -4.35 11.23
C GLY A 284 -18.13 -3.36 10.09
N LEU A 285 -18.19 -2.05 10.33
CA LEU A 285 -18.08 -1.03 9.28
C LEU A 285 -16.69 -1.01 8.64
N LEU A 286 -15.62 -1.11 9.44
CA LEU A 286 -14.26 -1.06 8.91
C LEU A 286 -14.01 -2.25 7.98
N ARG A 287 -14.35 -3.47 8.43
CA ARG A 287 -14.24 -4.68 7.61
C ARG A 287 -15.21 -4.66 6.43
N GLY A 288 -16.35 -3.99 6.57
CA GLY A 288 -17.33 -3.80 5.49
C GLY A 288 -16.71 -3.20 4.22
N TYR A 289 -15.71 -2.32 4.37
CA TYR A 289 -15.00 -1.72 3.23
C TYR A 289 -14.16 -2.71 2.42
N LEU A 290 -13.88 -3.92 2.93
CA LEU A 290 -13.25 -4.97 2.13
C LEU A 290 -14.12 -5.35 0.91
N LYS A 291 -15.44 -5.29 1.04
CA LYS A 291 -16.36 -5.51 -0.09
C LYS A 291 -16.26 -4.39 -1.13
N ASN A 292 -15.97 -3.17 -0.71
CA ASN A 292 -15.75 -2.06 -1.63
C ASN A 292 -14.38 -2.20 -2.33
N ALA A 293 -13.31 -2.48 -1.58
CA ALA A 293 -11.99 -2.71 -2.14
C ALA A 293 -11.98 -3.85 -3.18
N THR A 294 -12.63 -4.98 -2.87
CA THR A 294 -12.69 -6.12 -3.80
C THR A 294 -13.73 -5.94 -4.91
N GLY A 295 -14.93 -5.47 -4.57
CA GLY A 295 -16.05 -5.41 -5.50
C GLY A 295 -16.16 -4.14 -6.34
N ALA A 296 -15.44 -3.07 -5.99
CA ALA A 296 -15.41 -1.84 -6.79
C ALA A 296 -14.01 -1.57 -7.34
N TRP A 297 -13.03 -1.39 -6.46
CA TRP A 297 -11.67 -0.99 -6.85
C TRP A 297 -10.96 -2.07 -7.65
N LEU A 298 -10.84 -3.27 -7.07
CA LEU A 298 -10.21 -4.40 -7.75
C LEU A 298 -11.02 -4.84 -8.99
N TYR A 299 -12.35 -4.68 -8.97
CA TYR A 299 -13.22 -4.95 -10.11
C TYR A 299 -12.88 -4.07 -11.33
N VAL A 300 -12.83 -2.74 -11.15
CA VAL A 300 -12.51 -1.82 -12.25
C VAL A 300 -11.08 -2.01 -12.74
N LEU A 301 -10.14 -2.23 -11.81
CA LEU A 301 -8.75 -2.49 -12.14
C LEU A 301 -8.56 -3.80 -12.93
N ASP A 302 -9.17 -4.91 -12.49
CA ASP A 302 -9.12 -6.19 -13.22
C ASP A 302 -9.75 -6.04 -14.61
N TYR A 303 -10.87 -5.31 -14.72
CA TYR A 303 -11.46 -4.99 -16.01
C TYR A 303 -10.49 -4.20 -16.90
N ALA A 304 -9.86 -3.15 -16.38
CA ALA A 304 -8.87 -2.37 -17.12
C ALA A 304 -7.74 -3.27 -17.65
N LEU A 305 -7.17 -4.12 -16.80
CA LEU A 305 -6.09 -5.05 -17.14
C LEU A 305 -6.50 -6.09 -18.19
N ARG A 306 -7.74 -6.58 -18.15
CA ARG A 306 -8.25 -7.58 -19.10
C ARG A 306 -8.72 -7.02 -20.44
N TYR A 307 -9.20 -5.79 -20.48
CA TYR A 307 -9.92 -5.28 -21.66
C TYR A 307 -9.31 -4.02 -22.27
N GLU A 308 -8.80 -3.09 -21.47
CA GLU A 308 -8.31 -1.79 -21.96
C GLU A 308 -6.79 -1.75 -22.14
N ILE A 309 -6.03 -2.37 -21.24
CA ILE A 309 -4.56 -2.38 -21.22
C ILE A 309 -3.99 -3.80 -21.20
N ARG A 310 -4.45 -4.65 -22.12
CA ARG A 310 -4.06 -6.08 -22.25
C ARG A 310 -2.55 -6.34 -22.35
N GLY A 311 -1.74 -5.32 -22.64
CA GLY A 311 -0.28 -5.39 -22.63
C GLY A 311 0.34 -5.27 -21.23
N GLY A 312 -0.44 -5.04 -20.18
CA GLY A 312 0.05 -4.87 -18.81
C GLY A 312 0.79 -3.54 -18.57
N LEU A 313 0.73 -2.61 -19.52
CA LEU A 313 1.33 -1.29 -19.38
C LEU A 313 0.30 -0.33 -18.77
N ALA A 314 0.64 0.24 -17.62
CA ALA A 314 -0.14 1.31 -16.99
C ALA A 314 -0.20 2.54 -17.90
N ALA A 315 -1.29 3.30 -17.85
CA ALA A 315 -1.44 4.51 -18.64
C ALA A 315 -0.40 5.60 -18.27
N GLU A 316 0.15 5.55 -17.06
CA GLU A 316 1.16 6.49 -16.54
C GLU A 316 2.61 6.11 -16.92
N GLY A 317 2.81 5.03 -17.70
CA GLY A 317 4.14 4.58 -18.12
C GLY A 317 4.79 3.60 -17.14
N MET A 318 6.07 3.28 -17.39
CA MET A 318 6.77 2.20 -16.67
C MET A 318 7.04 2.56 -15.20
N ASP A 319 7.45 3.79 -14.90
CA ASP A 319 7.80 4.22 -13.55
C ASP A 319 6.61 4.02 -12.60
N TYR A 320 5.48 4.69 -12.89
CA TYR A 320 4.24 4.57 -12.12
C TYR A 320 3.53 3.21 -12.28
N GLY A 321 3.74 2.51 -13.40
CA GLY A 321 3.18 1.18 -13.60
C GLY A 321 3.75 0.14 -12.63
N THR A 322 5.04 0.25 -12.27
CA THR A 322 5.63 -0.64 -11.25
C THR A 322 5.04 -0.41 -9.87
N GLU A 323 4.77 0.85 -9.51
CA GLU A 323 4.15 1.22 -8.23
C GLU A 323 2.69 0.74 -8.17
N GLN A 324 1.95 0.92 -9.26
CA GLN A 324 0.59 0.39 -9.40
C GLN A 324 0.55 -1.13 -9.16
N LEU A 325 1.40 -1.88 -9.87
CA LEU A 325 1.51 -3.33 -9.71
C LEU A 325 1.91 -3.73 -8.29
N GLY A 326 2.85 -2.99 -7.69
CA GLY A 326 3.28 -3.20 -6.31
C GLY A 326 2.13 -3.07 -5.31
N ALA A 327 1.36 -2.00 -5.38
CA ALA A 327 0.23 -1.76 -4.49
C ALA A 327 -0.87 -2.84 -4.62
N VAL A 328 -1.15 -3.27 -5.84
CA VAL A 328 -2.14 -4.33 -6.12
C VAL A 328 -1.64 -5.68 -5.61
N ALA A 329 -0.38 -6.01 -5.88
CA ALA A 329 0.22 -7.26 -5.39
C ALA A 329 0.24 -7.31 -3.86
N GLN A 330 0.57 -6.20 -3.20
CA GLN A 330 0.49 -6.03 -1.75
C GLN A 330 -0.92 -6.31 -1.23
N PHE A 331 -1.95 -5.67 -1.80
CA PHE A 331 -3.34 -5.93 -1.39
C PHE A 331 -3.76 -7.39 -1.60
N LEU A 332 -3.49 -7.95 -2.78
CA LEU A 332 -3.82 -9.35 -3.08
C LEU A 332 -3.07 -10.32 -2.15
N PHE A 333 -1.83 -9.99 -1.77
CA PHE A 333 -1.06 -10.80 -0.85
C PHE A 333 -1.65 -10.77 0.57
N ALA A 334 -2.08 -9.59 1.04
CA ALA A 334 -2.80 -9.47 2.31
C ALA A 334 -4.13 -10.25 2.33
N LEU A 335 -4.84 -10.37 1.21
CA LEU A 335 -6.05 -11.21 1.12
C LEU A 335 -5.77 -12.72 1.24
N ASN A 336 -4.54 -13.15 0.98
CA ASN A 336 -4.15 -14.56 0.91
C ASN A 336 -3.27 -15.02 2.08
N THR A 337 -3.00 -14.14 3.05
CA THR A 337 -2.22 -14.46 4.25
C THR A 337 -3.13 -15.05 5.33
#